data_AF-A0A9P6HRH1-F1
#
_entry.id   AF-A0A9P6HRH1-F1
#
_cell.length_a   1.000
_cell.length_b   1.000
_cell.length_c   1.000
_cell.angle_alpha   90.00
_cell.angle_beta   90.00
_cell.angle_gamma   90.00
#
_symmetry.space_group_name_H-M   'P 1'
#
loop_
_entity.id
_entity.type
_entity.pdbx_description
1 polymer ?
#
loop_
_entity_poly.entity_id
_entity_poly.type
_entity_poly.pdbx_seq_one_letter_code
_entity_poly.pdbx_strand_id
1 'polypeptide(L)'
;LAQVRFARNTLSPAHALPPEILAIIFQYVLNNFFGPNDGPREDFYRWTAVTRVCRYWRESALAFATLWSTVSLDNLPAALISIERSRSAPLDVYVPSHRPLNGVWD
;
A
#
# COMPACT_ATOMS: atom_id res chain seq x y z
N LEU A 1 32.99 -7.69 4.39
CA LEU A 1 31.81 -8.58 4.25
C LEU A 1 30.57 -7.92 3.58
N ALA A 2 30.60 -6.63 3.22
CA ALA A 2 29.45 -5.95 2.59
C ALA A 2 29.25 -6.26 1.08
N GLN A 3 30.31 -6.65 0.37
CA GLN A 3 30.26 -6.79 -1.10
C GLN A 3 29.54 -8.07 -1.59
N VAL A 4 29.59 -9.16 -0.84
CA VAL A 4 29.00 -10.45 -1.25
C VAL A 4 27.46 -10.43 -1.18
N ARG A 5 26.87 -9.60 -0.31
CA ARG A 5 25.41 -9.43 -0.22
C ARG A 5 24.82 -8.62 -1.37
N PHE A 6 25.59 -7.70 -1.96
CA PHE A 6 25.14 -6.86 -3.06
C PHE A 6 24.96 -7.68 -4.35
N ALA A 7 25.96 -8.52 -4.67
CA ALA A 7 25.96 -9.36 -5.87
C ALA A 7 24.89 -10.47 -5.86
N ARG A 8 24.52 -10.99 -4.69
CA ARG A 8 23.46 -12.01 -4.57
C ARG A 8 22.06 -11.40 -4.67
N ASN A 9 21.90 -10.14 -4.29
CA ASN A 9 20.63 -9.43 -4.41
C ASN A 9 20.34 -9.05 -5.86
N THR A 10 21.31 -8.58 -6.64
CA THR A 10 21.10 -8.23 -8.08
C THR A 10 20.68 -9.42 -8.97
N LEU A 11 20.92 -10.66 -8.52
CA LEU A 11 20.47 -11.87 -9.21
C LEU A 11 19.05 -12.33 -8.82
N SER A 12 18.44 -11.70 -7.81
CA SER A 12 17.03 -11.92 -7.49
C SER A 12 16.17 -11.08 -8.45
N PRO A 13 15.15 -11.67 -9.12
CA PRO A 13 14.23 -10.91 -9.98
C PRO A 13 13.64 -9.68 -9.27
N ALA A 14 13.44 -9.78 -7.95
CA ALA A 14 12.91 -8.71 -7.11
C ALA A 14 13.82 -7.46 -7.04
N HIS A 15 15.11 -7.58 -7.32
CA HIS A 15 16.10 -6.48 -7.32
C HIS A 15 16.54 -6.06 -8.74
N ALA A 16 16.17 -6.83 -9.77
CA ALA A 16 16.47 -6.51 -11.15
C ALA A 16 15.47 -5.52 -11.77
N LEU A 17 14.30 -5.35 -11.13
CA LEU A 17 13.27 -4.43 -11.60
C LEU A 17 13.59 -3.00 -11.19
N PRO A 18 13.48 -2.02 -12.11
CA PRO A 18 13.51 -0.60 -11.76
C PRO A 18 12.40 -0.23 -10.76
N PRO A 19 12.61 0.82 -9.94
CA PRO A 19 11.63 1.23 -8.93
C PRO A 19 10.26 1.59 -9.55
N GLU A 20 10.23 2.09 -10.78
CA GLU A 20 8.99 2.42 -11.51
C GLU A 20 8.16 1.16 -11.82
N ILE A 21 8.82 0.06 -12.19
CA ILE A 21 8.14 -1.21 -12.46
C ILE A 21 7.64 -1.82 -11.15
N LEU A 22 8.41 -1.70 -10.08
CA LEU A 22 7.93 -2.07 -8.74
C LEU A 22 6.72 -1.25 -8.32
N ALA A 23 6.70 0.06 -8.60
CA ALA A 23 5.56 0.92 -8.31
C ALA A 23 4.29 0.47 -9.04
N ILE A 24 4.41 0.09 -10.32
CA ILE A 24 3.30 -0.47 -11.10
C ILE A 24 2.79 -1.76 -10.45
N ILE A 25 3.69 -2.68 -10.07
CA ILE A 25 3.32 -3.92 -9.39
C ILE A 25 2.62 -3.61 -8.06
N PHE A 26 3.14 -2.69 -7.26
CA PHE A 26 2.55 -2.30 -5.98
C PHE A 26 1.17 -1.66 -6.15
N GLN A 27 0.96 -0.89 -7.23
CA GLN A 27 -0.36 -0.36 -7.57
C GLN A 27 -1.35 -1.48 -7.88
N TYR A 28 -0.94 -2.51 -8.64
CA TYR A 28 -1.79 -3.68 -8.87
C TYR A 28 -2.10 -4.41 -7.56
N VAL A 29 -1.12 -4.58 -6.67
CA VAL A 29 -1.35 -5.16 -5.35
C VAL A 29 -2.36 -4.34 -4.56
N LEU A 30 -2.18 -3.01 -4.49
CA LEU A 30 -3.10 -2.08 -3.82
C LEU A 30 -4.51 -2.17 -4.38
N ASN A 31 -4.66 -2.20 -5.71
CA ASN A 31 -5.96 -2.32 -6.39
C ASN A 31 -6.69 -3.64 -6.07
N ASN A 32 -5.97 -4.73 -5.77
CA ASN A 32 -6.60 -5.99 -5.34
C ASN A 32 -7.27 -5.88 -3.96
N PHE A 33 -6.90 -4.89 -3.15
CA PHE A 33 -7.53 -4.60 -1.87
C PHE A 33 -8.74 -3.66 -1.98
N PHE A 34 -9.27 -3.47 -3.20
CA PHE A 34 -10.56 -2.83 -3.41
C PHE A 34 -11.65 -3.89 -3.51
N GLY A 35 -12.80 -3.60 -2.91
CA GLY A 35 -14.02 -4.37 -3.05
C GLY A 35 -14.62 -4.19 -4.44
N PRO A 36 -15.39 -5.17 -4.96
CA PRO A 36 -15.99 -5.09 -6.29
C PRO A 36 -16.84 -3.85 -6.54
N ASN A 37 -17.45 -3.25 -5.50
CA ASN A 37 -18.42 -2.17 -5.64
C ASN A 37 -18.19 -0.96 -4.71
N ASP A 38 -17.23 -1.00 -3.76
CA ASP A 38 -17.41 -0.24 -2.50
C ASP A 38 -16.18 0.56 -2.00
N GLY A 39 -15.04 0.52 -2.71
CA GLY A 39 -13.79 1.12 -2.22
C GLY A 39 -12.89 0.12 -1.45
N PRO A 40 -12.02 0.58 -0.54
CA PRO A 40 -11.06 -0.26 0.15
C PRO A 40 -11.74 -1.35 1.00
N ARG A 41 -11.14 -2.55 1.03
CA ARG A 41 -11.55 -3.65 1.91
C ARG A 41 -11.18 -3.36 3.37
N GLU A 42 -11.81 -4.06 4.31
CA GLU A 42 -11.51 -3.96 5.75
C GLU A 42 -10.01 -4.17 6.06
N ASP A 43 -9.36 -5.02 5.26
CA ASP A 43 -7.95 -5.34 5.38
C ASP A 43 -7.04 -4.55 4.41
N PHE A 44 -7.51 -3.40 3.93
CA PHE A 44 -6.87 -2.59 2.88
C PHE A 44 -5.35 -2.45 3.06
N TYR A 45 -4.90 -2.06 4.25
CA TYR A 45 -3.48 -1.81 4.53
C TYR A 45 -2.59 -3.06 4.46
N ARG A 46 -3.14 -4.27 4.29
CA ARG A 46 -2.34 -5.47 3.98
C ARG A 46 -1.59 -5.37 2.67
N TRP A 47 -1.97 -4.47 1.76
CA TRP A 47 -1.17 -4.16 0.57
C TRP A 47 0.28 -3.77 0.94
N THR A 48 0.50 -3.16 2.12
CA THR A 48 1.82 -2.75 2.60
C THR A 48 2.76 -3.93 2.91
N ALA A 49 2.28 -5.18 2.82
CA ALA A 49 3.13 -6.37 2.93
C ALA A 49 4.29 -6.36 1.92
N VAL A 50 4.12 -5.71 0.76
CA VAL A 50 5.21 -5.55 -0.24
C VAL A 50 6.44 -4.84 0.36
N THR A 51 6.24 -3.95 1.33
CA THR A 51 7.33 -3.24 2.02
C THR A 51 8.17 -4.13 2.95
N ARG A 52 7.71 -5.37 3.20
CA ARG A 52 8.37 -6.33 4.11
C ARG A 52 9.22 -7.37 3.37
N VAL A 53 9.19 -7.39 2.03
CA VAL A 53 9.90 -8.38 1.21
C VAL A 53 11.41 -8.22 1.31
N CYS A 54 11.91 -7.03 1.02
CA CYS A 54 13.33 -6.68 1.19
C CYS A 54 13.50 -5.17 1.37
N ARG A 55 14.73 -4.74 1.70
CA ARG A 55 15.04 -3.31 1.86
C ARG A 55 14.75 -2.51 0.59
N TYR A 56 15.07 -3.05 -0.58
CA TYR A 56 14.86 -2.36 -1.85
C TYR A 56 13.38 -2.14 -2.18
N TRP A 57 12.52 -3.13 -1.91
CA TRP A 57 11.07 -2.98 -2.10
C TRP A 57 10.48 -1.96 -1.14
N ARG A 58 10.95 -1.97 0.12
CA ARG A 58 10.56 -0.96 1.09
C ARG A 58 10.92 0.45 0.62
N GLU A 59 12.17 0.66 0.24
CA GLU A 59 12.66 1.97 -0.24
C GLU A 59 11.89 2.41 -1.49
N SER A 60 11.68 1.51 -2.45
CA SER A 60 10.89 1.79 -3.65
C SER A 60 9.46 2.19 -3.30
N ALA A 61 8.73 1.39 -2.50
CA ALA A 61 7.37 1.70 -2.12
C ALA A 61 7.23 3.03 -1.36
N LEU A 62 8.21 3.39 -0.51
CA LEU A 62 8.22 4.66 0.20
C LEU A 62 8.55 5.85 -0.71
N ALA A 63 9.28 5.63 -1.82
CA ALA A 63 9.67 6.67 -2.75
C ALA A 63 8.49 7.18 -3.61
N PHE A 64 7.46 6.37 -3.85
CA PHE A 64 6.28 6.77 -4.64
C PHE A 64 5.13 7.21 -3.74
N ALA A 65 4.93 8.52 -3.64
CA ALA A 65 3.90 9.11 -2.76
C ALA A 65 2.47 8.68 -3.15
N THR A 66 2.23 8.45 -4.45
CA THR A 66 0.94 8.00 -4.99
C THR A 66 0.50 6.61 -4.52
N LEU A 67 1.42 5.77 -4.03
CA LEU A 67 1.03 4.49 -3.41
C LEU A 67 0.37 4.69 -2.04
N TRP A 68 0.53 5.87 -1.44
CA TRP A 68 0.02 6.21 -0.11
C TRP A 68 -1.15 7.20 -0.16
N SER A 69 -1.63 7.58 -1.36
CA SER A 69 -2.68 8.57 -1.53
C SER A 69 -4.10 8.03 -1.33
N THR A 70 -4.31 6.72 -1.49
CA THR A 70 -5.58 6.08 -1.12
C THR A 70 -5.57 5.76 0.37
N VAL A 71 -6.51 6.37 1.11
CA VAL A 71 -6.58 6.29 2.57
C VAL A 71 -7.92 5.72 2.99
N SER A 72 -7.92 4.55 3.64
CA SER A 72 -9.10 4.06 4.38
C SER A 72 -9.04 4.54 5.84
N LEU A 73 -10.13 5.11 6.33
CA LEU A 73 -10.26 5.53 7.74
C LEU A 73 -10.66 4.39 8.69
N ASP A 74 -10.83 3.16 8.20
CA ASP A 74 -11.13 1.98 9.03
C ASP A 74 -10.00 1.66 10.03
N ASN A 75 -8.78 2.06 9.70
CA ASN A 75 -7.59 1.93 10.55
C ASN A 75 -6.86 3.28 10.63
N LEU A 76 -7.24 4.10 11.61
CA LEU A 76 -6.70 5.46 11.78
C LEU A 76 -5.16 5.51 11.91
N PRO A 77 -4.49 4.63 12.69
CA PRO A 77 -3.02 4.63 12.73
C PRO A 77 -2.37 4.43 11.35
N ALA A 78 -2.89 3.49 10.56
CA ALA A 78 -2.37 3.24 9.22
C ALA A 78 -2.74 4.36 8.22
N ALA A 79 -3.90 4.98 8.41
CA ALA A 79 -4.34 6.14 7.65
C ALA A 79 -3.40 7.33 7.83
N LEU A 80 -3.05 7.67 9.08
CA LEU A 80 -2.14 8.77 9.39
C LEU A 80 -0.75 8.56 8.77
N ILE A 81 -0.23 7.32 8.82
CA ILE A 81 1.03 6.97 8.16
C ILE A 81 0.95 7.15 6.64
N SER A 82 -0.20 6.81 6.05
CA SER A 82 -0.40 6.94 4.60
C SER A 82 -0.52 8.40 4.19
N ILE A 83 -1.25 9.21 4.96
CA ILE A 83 -1.32 10.67 4.79
C ILE A 83 0.08 11.29 4.86
N GLU A 84 0.88 10.95 5.87
CA GLU A 84 2.26 11.45 6.00
C GLU A 84 3.11 11.08 4.76
N ARG A 85 3.00 9.84 4.28
CA ARG A 85 3.80 9.33 3.15
C ARG A 85 3.31 9.80 1.79
N SER A 86 2.05 10.20 1.68
CA SER A 86 1.47 10.78 0.47
C SER A 86 2.11 12.13 0.09
N ARG A 87 2.76 12.80 1.06
CA ARG A 87 3.41 14.11 0.87
C ARG A 87 2.43 15.14 0.28
N SER A 88 2.64 15.54 -0.97
CA SER A 88 1.80 16.52 -1.69
C SER A 88 0.94 15.87 -2.77
N ALA A 89 0.85 14.53 -2.80
CA ALA A 89 -0.04 13.84 -3.72
C ALA A 89 -1.51 14.10 -3.33
N PRO A 90 -2.42 14.28 -4.30
CA PRO A 90 -3.86 14.34 -4.02
C PRO A 90 -4.32 13.08 -3.28
N LEU A 91 -5.15 13.25 -2.25
CA LEU A 91 -5.64 12.14 -1.42
C LEU A 91 -7.03 11.68 -1.85
N ASP A 92 -7.22 10.37 -1.95
CA ASP A 92 -8.52 9.71 -2.07
C ASP A 92 -8.87 9.08 -0.72
N VAL A 93 -9.71 9.78 0.06
CA VAL A 93 -10.07 9.37 1.42
C VAL A 93 -11.42 8.65 1.43
N TYR A 94 -11.41 7.43 1.95
CA TYR A 94 -12.58 6.58 2.10
C TYR A 94 -13.00 6.54 3.56
N VAL A 95 -14.22 7.00 3.79
CA VAL A 95 -14.86 6.97 5.10
C VAL A 95 -15.72 5.69 5.15
N PRO A 96 -15.59 4.83 6.17
CA PRO A 96 -16.52 3.73 6.35
C PRO A 96 -17.96 4.25 6.31
N SER A 97 -18.74 3.78 5.35
CA SER A 97 -20.18 3.99 5.38
C SER A 97 -20.71 3.28 6.63
N HIS A 98 -21.37 4.02 7.52
CA HIS A 98 -22.06 3.43 8.66
C HIS A 98 -23.04 2.40 8.09
N ARG A 99 -22.76 1.09 8.26
CA ARG A 99 -23.80 0.09 8.01
C ARG A 99 -24.88 0.38 9.06
N PRO A 100 -26.13 0.69 8.68
CA PRO A 100 -27.19 0.71 9.67
C PRO A 100 -27.19 -0.67 10.32
N LEU A 101 -27.34 -0.71 11.64
CA LEU A 101 -27.61 -1.96 12.34
C LEU A 101 -28.89 -2.52 11.71
N ASN A 102 -28.75 -3.54 10.87
CA ASN A 102 -29.90 -4.25 10.34
C ASN A 102 -30.69 -4.81 11.53
N GLY A 103 -31.86 -4.22 11.82
CA GLY A 103 -32.90 -4.89 12.61
C GLY A 103 -33.22 -4.37 14.02
N VAL A 104 -33.35 -3.05 14.24
CA VAL A 104 -34.12 -2.57 15.41
C VAL A 104 -35.02 -1.39 15.03
N TRP A 105 -35.92 -1.60 14.08
CA TRP A 105 -37.15 -0.81 13.92
C TRP A 105 -38.21 -1.67 13.24
N ASP A 106 -38.65 -2.73 13.92
CA ASP A 106 -39.96 -3.38 13.76
C ASP A 106 -40.34 -4.02 15.09
#